data_AF-A0A564Y0B6-F1
#
_entry.id   AF-A0A564Y0B6-F1
#
_cell.length_a   1.000
_cell.length_b   1.000
_cell.length_c   1.000
_cell.angle_alpha   90.00
_cell.angle_beta   90.00
_cell.angle_gamma   90.00
#
_symmetry.space_group_name_H-M   'P 1'
#
loop_
_entity.id
_entity.type
_entity.pdbx_description
1 polymer ?
#
loop_
_entity_poly.entity_id
_entity_poly.type
_entity_poly.pdbx_seq_one_letter_code
_entity_poly.pdbx_strand_id
1 'polypeptide(L)'
;MNGTKFSSRISLLREAREVCRWDDSASNTGACGDLIVDKVDGLIIYNATFHKALNKNYETYTWGTASRQVSVTLDWNNMGEAPEVKACGLHDEQSKIFTQMYASITT
;
A
#
# COMPACT_ATOMS: atom_id res chain seq x y z
N MET A 1 -13.60 3.77 25.49
CA MET A 1 -12.56 3.21 24.60
C MET A 1 -11.53 2.48 25.46
N ASN A 2 -11.58 1.14 25.50
CA ASN A 2 -10.63 0.33 26.26
C ASN A 2 -9.37 0.10 25.41
N GLY A 3 -8.48 1.08 25.39
CA GLY A 3 -7.17 0.96 24.76
C GLY A 3 -6.28 0.01 25.55
N THR A 4 -6.38 -1.29 25.29
CA THR A 4 -5.42 -2.25 25.86
C THR A 4 -4.05 -2.08 25.19
N LYS A 5 -3.03 -1.87 26.02
CA LYS A 5 -1.62 -1.78 25.59
C LYS A 5 -1.24 -3.00 24.75
N PHE A 6 -0.71 -2.75 23.55
CA PHE A 6 -0.08 -3.74 22.71
C PHE A 6 1.34 -3.98 23.26
N SER A 7 1.75 -5.24 23.43
CA SER A 7 2.97 -5.61 24.18
C SER A 7 4.23 -5.70 23.33
N SER A 8 4.20 -5.21 22.10
CA SER A 8 5.30 -5.37 21.16
C SER A 8 5.45 -4.12 20.32
N ARG A 9 6.69 -3.76 20.01
CA ARG A 9 6.98 -2.64 19.12
C ARG A 9 6.31 -2.84 17.76
N ILE A 10 5.46 -1.90 17.36
CA ILE A 10 4.92 -1.79 16.00
C ILE A 10 5.63 -0.62 15.32
N SER A 11 6.11 -0.86 14.11
CA SER A 11 6.71 0.18 13.29
C SER A 11 5.97 0.29 11.95
N LEU A 12 5.88 1.51 11.45
CA LEU A 12 5.58 1.80 10.06
C LEU A 12 6.87 2.27 9.39
N LEU A 13 7.28 1.57 8.35
CA LEU A 13 8.44 1.91 7.53
C LEU A 13 8.00 2.41 6.16
N ARG A 14 8.71 3.41 5.64
CA ARG A 14 8.66 3.85 4.23
C ARG A 14 10.00 3.50 3.60
N GLU A 15 10.02 2.65 2.59
CA GLU A 15 11.26 2.27 1.87
C GLU A 15 12.38 1.81 2.84
N ALA A 16 12.01 1.00 3.85
CA ALA A 16 12.85 0.52 4.95
C ALA A 16 13.31 1.56 6.00
N ARG A 17 12.85 2.83 5.91
CA ARG A 17 13.09 3.83 6.96
C ARG A 17 11.88 3.90 7.90
N GLU A 18 12.11 3.79 9.20
CA GLU A 18 11.06 3.96 10.19
C GLU A 18 10.50 5.39 10.13
N VAL A 19 9.19 5.51 9.93
CA VAL A 19 8.44 6.77 9.93
C VAL A 19 7.66 6.90 11.21
N CYS A 20 7.05 5.80 11.67
CA CYS A 20 6.33 5.73 12.92
C CYS A 20 6.72 4.53 13.75
N ARG A 21 6.67 4.74 15.06
CA ARG A 21 6.90 3.72 16.06
C ARG A 21 5.95 3.89 17.22
N TRP A 22 5.26 2.81 17.52
CA TRP A 22 4.41 2.65 18.69
C TRP A 22 5.06 1.63 19.60
N ASP A 23 5.54 2.13 20.73
CA ASP A 23 6.11 1.36 21.82
C ASP A 23 5.20 1.46 23.04
N ASP A 24 5.38 0.55 23.99
CA ASP A 24 4.64 0.43 25.24
C ASP A 24 4.90 1.59 26.22
N SER A 25 5.97 2.36 25.98
CA SER A 25 6.19 3.66 26.61
C SER A 25 5.35 4.71 25.90
N ALA A 26 4.47 5.40 26.63
CA ALA A 26 3.43 6.34 26.21
C ALA A 26 3.85 7.55 25.33
N SER A 27 5.03 7.54 24.73
CA SER A 27 5.51 8.50 23.75
C SER A 27 5.66 7.82 22.39
N ASN A 28 4.71 8.06 21.49
CA ASN A 28 4.92 7.81 20.06
C ASN A 28 6.09 8.70 19.62
N THR A 29 7.05 8.15 18.89
CA THR A 29 8.16 8.94 18.33
C THR A 29 7.87 9.27 16.87
N GLY A 30 7.93 10.56 16.52
CA GLY A 30 7.61 11.07 15.18
C GLY A 30 6.28 11.84 15.11
N ALA A 31 5.86 12.25 13.91
CA ALA A 31 4.56 12.88 13.64
C ALA A 31 3.39 11.88 13.69
N CYS A 32 3.52 10.87 14.55
CA CYS A 32 2.71 9.67 14.51
C CYS A 32 1.56 9.81 15.50
N GLY A 33 0.34 9.83 14.95
CA GLY A 33 -0.88 9.80 15.72
C GLY A 33 -1.08 8.48 16.47
N ASP A 34 -2.25 8.36 17.09
CA ASP A 34 -2.59 7.20 17.90
C ASP A 34 -2.83 5.96 17.04
N LEU A 35 -2.37 4.82 17.57
CA LEU A 35 -2.70 3.51 17.04
C LEU A 35 -3.91 2.96 17.79
N ILE A 36 -5.02 2.75 17.08
CA ILE A 36 -6.24 2.20 17.67
C ILE A 36 -6.19 0.69 17.55
N VAL A 37 -6.33 -0.01 18.68
CA VAL A 37 -6.38 -1.47 18.73
C VAL A 37 -7.76 -1.88 19.25
N ASP A 38 -8.57 -2.48 18.37
CA ASP A 38 -9.82 -3.12 18.74
C ASP A 38 -9.60 -4.63 18.89
N LYS A 39 -9.55 -5.10 20.13
CA LYS A 39 -9.36 -6.54 20.40
C LYS A 39 -10.63 -7.36 20.22
N VAL A 40 -11.81 -6.74 20.25
CA VAL A 40 -13.09 -7.44 20.09
C VAL A 40 -13.23 -7.87 18.64
N ASP A 41 -12.97 -6.94 17.72
CA ASP A 41 -13.07 -7.18 16.29
C ASP A 41 -11.73 -7.57 15.64
N GLY A 42 -10.64 -7.61 16.42
CA GLY A 42 -9.31 -7.99 15.94
C GLY A 42 -8.69 -6.96 14.99
N LEU A 43 -9.07 -5.69 15.12
CA LEU A 43 -8.63 -4.61 14.24
C LEU A 43 -7.45 -3.86 14.85
N ILE A 44 -6.54 -3.44 13.97
CA ILE A 44 -5.50 -2.47 14.30
C ILE A 44 -5.60 -1.38 13.23
N ILE A 45 -5.79 -0.13 13.65
CA ILE A 45 -6.14 0.98 12.77
C ILE A 45 -5.18 2.14 13.04
N TYR A 46 -4.57 2.62 11.96
CA TYR A 46 -3.79 3.85 11.93
C TYR A 46 -4.23 4.69 10.74
N ASN A 47 -4.53 5.96 10.97
CA ASN A 47 -4.90 6.90 9.92
C ASN A 47 -3.79 7.94 9.74
N ALA A 48 -3.33 8.12 8.51
CA ALA A 48 -2.27 9.05 8.17
C ALA A 48 -2.40 9.56 6.73
N THR A 49 -1.98 10.80 6.53
CA THR A 49 -1.84 11.40 5.20
C THR A 49 -0.37 11.37 4.81
N PHE A 50 -0.05 10.72 3.69
CA PHE A 50 1.29 10.73 3.12
C PHE A 50 1.32 11.56 1.85
N HIS A 51 2.34 12.41 1.73
CA HIS A 51 2.62 13.12 0.50
C HIS A 51 3.62 12.33 -0.36
N LYS A 52 3.33 12.28 -1.66
CA LYS A 52 4.25 11.75 -2.68
C LYS A 52 5.60 12.46 -2.56
N ALA A 53 6.68 11.69 -2.43
CA ALA A 53 8.01 12.27 -2.45
C ALA A 53 8.39 12.75 -3.87
N LEU A 54 9.19 13.83 -3.93
CA LEU A 54 9.76 14.32 -5.18
C LEU A 54 10.50 13.18 -5.91
N ASN A 55 10.20 13.02 -7.19
CA ASN A 55 10.81 12.01 -8.08
C ASN A 55 10.58 10.54 -7.69
N LYS A 56 9.61 10.25 -6.81
CA LYS A 56 9.20 8.87 -6.50
C LYS A 56 7.90 8.53 -7.21
N ASN A 57 7.94 7.48 -8.03
CA ASN A 57 6.77 6.96 -8.73
C ASN A 57 6.09 5.81 -7.97
N TYR A 58 6.84 5.13 -7.11
CA TYR A 58 6.37 4.05 -6.27
C TYR A 58 6.94 4.23 -4.87
N GLU A 59 6.13 3.92 -3.87
CA GLU A 59 6.55 3.94 -2.47
C GLU A 59 5.93 2.77 -1.72
N THR A 60 6.78 1.99 -1.05
CA THR A 60 6.33 0.86 -0.24
C THR A 60 6.32 1.22 1.22
N TYR A 61 5.17 0.99 1.84
CA TYR A 61 4.93 1.13 3.27
C TYR A 61 4.84 -0.26 3.87
N THR A 62 5.65 -0.53 4.88
CA THR A 62 5.64 -1.79 5.61
C THR A 62 5.23 -1.53 7.05
N TRP A 63 4.23 -2.25 7.52
CA TRP A 63 3.63 -2.03 8.82
C TRP A 63 3.56 -3.33 9.61
N GLY A 64 3.95 -3.29 10.88
CA GLY A 64 3.85 -4.42 11.78
C GLY A 64 5.03 -4.51 12.73
N THR A 65 5.32 -5.74 13.15
CA THR A 65 6.43 -6.07 14.06
C THR A 65 7.63 -6.59 13.27
N ALA A 66 8.77 -6.85 13.92
CA ALA A 66 9.93 -7.44 13.25
C ALA A 66 9.64 -8.78 12.55
N SER A 67 8.70 -9.59 13.07
CA SER A 67 8.40 -10.93 12.57
C SER A 67 7.06 -11.06 11.84
N ARG A 68 6.17 -10.06 11.94
CA ARG A 68 4.84 -10.08 11.32
C ARG A 68 4.56 -8.73 10.69
N GLN A 69 4.58 -8.68 9.37
CA GLN A 69 4.50 -7.43 8.59
C GLN A 69 3.49 -7.56 7.46
N VAL A 70 2.83 -6.45 7.17
CA VAL A 70 2.08 -6.23 5.94
C VAL A 70 2.76 -5.11 5.17
N SER A 71 2.82 -5.24 3.84
CA SER A 71 3.37 -4.22 2.97
C SER A 71 2.34 -3.77 1.94
N VAL A 72 2.27 -2.47 1.71
CA VAL A 72 1.43 -1.83 0.71
C VAL A 72 2.31 -0.95 -0.15
N THR A 73 2.23 -1.10 -1.47
CA THR A 73 2.93 -0.25 -2.42
C THR A 73 1.94 0.73 -3.04
N LEU A 74 2.21 2.02 -2.89
CA LEU A 74 1.49 3.08 -3.58
C LEU A 74 2.15 3.32 -4.94
N ASP A 75 1.38 3.13 -6.01
CA ASP A 75 1.76 3.47 -7.38
C ASP A 75 1.21 4.86 -7.74
N TRP A 76 2.11 5.83 -7.90
CA TRP A 76 1.78 7.20 -8.26
C TRP A 76 1.76 7.46 -9.77
N ASN A 77 2.12 6.48 -10.61
CA ASN A 77 2.07 6.61 -12.07
C ASN A 77 0.66 6.34 -12.61
N ASN A 78 -0.07 5.43 -12.00
CA ASN A 78 -1.42 5.04 -12.42
C ASN A 78 -2.45 5.58 -11.41
N MET A 79 -2.42 6.88 -11.12
CA MET A 79 -3.36 7.51 -10.16
C MET A 79 -4.81 7.33 -10.63
N GLY A 80 -5.46 6.25 -10.16
CA GLY A 80 -6.87 5.96 -10.39
C GLY A 80 -7.17 4.82 -11.37
N GLU A 81 -6.17 4.20 -12.00
CA GLU A 81 -6.40 3.04 -12.88
C GLU A 81 -5.83 1.78 -12.24
N ALA A 82 -6.72 0.87 -11.87
CA ALA A 82 -6.32 -0.38 -11.25
C ALA A 82 -5.50 -1.23 -12.25
N PRO A 83 -4.41 -1.90 -11.84
CA PRO A 83 -3.49 -2.58 -12.75
C PRO A 83 -4.17 -3.62 -13.65
N GLU A 84 -5.29 -4.22 -13.21
CA GLU A 84 -6.13 -5.10 -14.00
C GLU A 84 -6.76 -4.42 -15.23
N VAL A 85 -7.12 -3.15 -15.15
CA VAL A 85 -7.76 -2.40 -16.25
C VAL A 85 -6.75 -2.19 -17.39
N LYS A 86 -5.51 -1.87 -17.04
CA LYS A 86 -4.41 -1.68 -18.00
C LYS A 86 -4.06 -2.98 -18.72
N ALA A 87 -4.12 -4.12 -18.04
CA ALA A 87 -3.88 -5.43 -18.64
C ALA A 87 -4.96 -5.79 -19.67
N CYS A 88 -6.22 -5.46 -19.39
CA CYS A 88 -7.33 -5.70 -20.32
C CYS A 88 -7.21 -4.88 -21.61
N GLY A 89 -6.83 -3.60 -21.54
CA GLY A 89 -6.70 -2.75 -22.72
C GLY A 89 -5.66 -3.25 -23.74
N LEU A 90 -4.56 -3.83 -23.25
CA LEU A 90 -3.54 -4.45 -24.11
C LEU A 90 -4.06 -5.70 -24.83
N HIS A 91 -4.94 -6.47 -24.18
CA HIS A 91 -5.52 -7.68 -24.75
C HIS A 91 -6.52 -7.36 -25.88
N ASP A 92 -7.28 -6.26 -25.73
CA ASP A 92 -8.22 -5.78 -26.74
C ASP A 92 -7.50 -5.25 -27.99
N GLU A 93 -6.40 -4.51 -27.82
CA GLU A 93 -5.60 -4.02 -28.95
C GLU A 93 -4.92 -5.17 -29.69
N GLN A 94 -4.32 -6.13 -28.99
CA GLN A 94 -3.74 -7.31 -29.64
C GLN A 94 -4.77 -8.13 -30.41
N SER A 95 -5.99 -8.28 -29.87
CA SER A 95 -7.06 -9.01 -30.53
C SER A 95 -7.53 -8.31 -31.82
N LYS A 96 -7.57 -6.96 -31.82
CA LYS A 96 -7.91 -6.17 -33.02
C LYS A 96 -6.83 -6.28 -34.09
N ILE A 97 -5.56 -6.22 -33.71
CA ILE A 97 -4.43 -6.37 -34.63
C ILE A 97 -4.45 -7.76 -35.28
N PHE A 98 -4.66 -8.82 -34.51
CA PHE A 98 -4.78 -10.18 -35.04
C PHE A 98 -5.93 -10.32 -36.04
N THR A 99 -7.08 -9.72 -35.73
CA THR A 99 -8.27 -9.77 -36.59
C THR A 99 -8.06 -9.03 -37.90
N GLN A 100 -7.44 -7.84 -37.88
CA GLN A 100 -7.08 -7.10 -39.09
C GLN A 100 -6.04 -7.82 -39.93
N MET A 101 -5.04 -8.43 -39.29
CA MET A 101 -3.99 -9.17 -39.99
C MET A 101 -4.57 -10.39 -40.71
N TYR A 102 -5.44 -11.16 -40.05
CA TYR A 102 -6.12 -12.30 -40.69
C TYR A 102 -6.95 -11.89 -41.90
N ALA A 103 -7.77 -10.83 -41.77
CA ALA A 103 -8.61 -10.35 -42.87
C ALA A 103 -7.79 -9.90 -44.09
N SER A 104 -6.57 -9.39 -43.88
CA SER A 104 -5.69 -8.90 -44.96
C SER A 104 -4.97 -10.01 -45.72
N ILE A 105 -4.89 -11.23 -45.19
CA ILE A 105 -4.19 -12.36 -45.80
C ILE A 105 -5.16 -13.31 -46.53
N THR A 106 -6.46 -13.22 -46.21
CA THR A 106 -7.52 -14.04 -46.80
C THR A 106 -8.30 -13.38 -47.95
N THR A 107 -7.86 -12.20 -48.40
CA THR A 107 -8.46 -11.46 -49.55
C THR A 107 -7.45 -11.34 -50.67
#